data_AF-C6Q213-F1
#
_entry.id   AF-C6Q213-F1
#
_cell.length_a   1.000
_cell.length_b   1.000
_cell.length_c   1.000
_cell.angle_alpha   90.00
_cell.angle_beta   90.00
_cell.angle_gamma   90.00
#
_symmetry.space_group_name_H-M   'P 1'
#
loop_
_entity.id
_entity.type
_entity.pdbx_description
1 polymer ?
#
loop_
_entity_poly.entity_id
_entity_poly.type
_entity_poly.pdbx_seq_one_letter_code
_entity_poly.pdbx_strand_id
1 'polypeptide(L)' 'MDKFKLEDIKDVHVGHIPAAKKGIVDSLMGKDLLKESVSLEHMSSYKQGHQLGTEIENLLKGYEQD' A
#
# COMPACT_ATOMS: atom_id res chain seq x y z
N MET A 1 4.00 13.01 21.31
CA MET A 1 3.30 12.54 20.11
C MET A 1 4.00 13.12 18.90
N ASP A 2 4.98 12.36 18.39
CA ASP A 2 5.39 12.58 17.01
C ASP A 2 4.18 12.30 16.11
N LYS A 3 3.96 13.16 15.12
CA LYS A 3 2.87 13.00 14.16
C LYS A 3 3.42 12.24 12.97
N PHE A 4 2.61 11.32 12.44
CA PHE A 4 2.85 10.70 11.13
C PHE A 4 3.25 11.74 10.09
N LYS A 5 4.37 11.50 9.41
CA LYS A 5 4.82 12.31 8.27
C LYS A 5 4.83 11.47 7.02
N LEU A 6 4.44 12.07 5.90
CA LEU A 6 4.48 11.40 4.60
C LEU A 6 5.91 11.00 4.22
N GLU A 7 6.91 11.74 4.71
CA GLU A 7 8.33 11.43 4.50
C GLU A 7 8.77 10.09 5.15
N ASP A 8 8.00 9.55 6.09
CA ASP A 8 8.28 8.25 6.72
C ASP A 8 7.95 7.07 5.79
N ILE A 9 7.19 7.32 4.72
CA ILE A 9 6.79 6.30 3.74
C ILE A 9 7.88 6.19 2.67
N LYS A 10 8.35 4.96 2.40
CA LYS A 10 9.31 4.72 1.32
C LYS A 10 8.72 5.04 -0.06
N ASP A 11 9.54 5.66 -0.91
CA ASP A 11 9.22 5.81 -2.32
C ASP A 11 9.14 4.45 -3.02
N VAL A 12 8.07 4.27 -3.81
CA VAL A 12 7.85 3.05 -4.61
C VAL A 12 7.62 3.42 -6.06
N HIS A 13 8.51 2.93 -6.93
CA HIS A 13 8.37 3.08 -8.37
C HIS A 13 7.49 1.96 -8.93
N VAL A 14 6.39 2.32 -9.58
CA VAL A 14 5.43 1.38 -10.16
C VAL A 14 5.26 1.60 -11.66
N GLY A 15 5.17 0.51 -12.42
CA GLY A 15 4.91 0.56 -13.86
C GLY A 15 3.45 0.85 -14.24
N HIS A 16 2.50 0.57 -13.33
CA HIS A 16 1.07 0.80 -13.57
C HIS A 16 0.36 1.33 -12.30
N ILE A 17 0.10 2.64 -12.29
CA ILE A 17 -0.49 3.37 -11.15
C ILE A 17 -1.87 2.81 -10.73
N PRO A 18 -2.82 2.53 -11.64
CA PRO A 18 -4.13 2.01 -11.24
C PRO A 18 -4.06 0.68 -10.50
N ALA A 19 -3.13 -0.21 -10.89
CA ALA A 19 -2.92 -1.48 -10.20
C ALA A 19 -2.29 -1.28 -8.82
N ALA A 20 -1.29 -0.39 -8.71
CA ALA A 20 -0.69 -0.04 -7.42
C ALA A 20 -1.72 0.54 -6.45
N LYS A 21 -2.59 1.45 -6.91
CA LYS A 21 -3.68 1.99 -6.10
C LYS A 21 -4.58 0.87 -5.55
N LYS A 22 -4.96 -0.11 -6.37
CA LYS A 22 -5.78 -1.26 -5.93
C LYS A 22 -5.08 -2.05 -4.83
N GLY A 23 -3.77 -2.30 -4.97
CA GLY A 23 -2.97 -2.96 -3.94
C GLY A 23 -2.94 -2.20 -2.61
N ILE A 24 -2.74 -0.87 -2.65
CA ILE A 24 -2.76 -0.03 -1.45
C ILE A 24 -4.11 -0.17 -0.73
N VAL A 25 -5.21 -0.07 -1.48
CA VAL A 25 -6.57 -0.16 -0.92
C VAL A 25 -6.83 -1.54 -0.32
N ASP A 26 -6.54 -2.62 -1.05
CA ASP A 26 -6.74 -3.99 -0.57
C ASP A 26 -5.94 -4.26 0.72
N SER A 27 -4.69 -3.79 0.78
CA SER A 27 -3.85 -3.90 1.97
C SER A 27 -4.44 -3.15 3.17
N LEU A 28 -4.86 -1.90 2.98
CA LEU A 28 -5.43 -1.09 4.07
C LEU A 28 -6.81 -1.60 4.53
N MET A 29 -7.52 -2.31 3.66
CA MET A 29 -8.78 -2.98 4.01
C MET A 29 -8.59 -4.37 4.64
N GLY A 30 -7.37 -4.92 4.59
CA GLY A 30 -7.07 -6.29 5.02
C GLY A 30 -7.77 -7.37 4.18
N LYS A 31 -8.13 -7.05 2.92
CA LYS A 31 -8.88 -7.95 2.02
C LYS A 31 -8.44 -7.75 0.57
N ASP A 32 -8.20 -8.85 -0.15
CA ASP A 32 -7.82 -8.87 -1.57
C ASP A 32 -9.04 -8.76 -2.52
N LEU A 33 -9.89 -7.72 -2.38
CA LEU A 33 -11.12 -7.60 -3.16
C LEU A 33 -10.89 -7.09 -4.59
N LEU A 34 -9.90 -6.22 -4.79
CA LEU A 34 -9.61 -5.59 -6.07
C LEU A 34 -8.59 -6.38 -6.89
N LYS A 35 -7.83 -7.28 -6.27
CA LYS A 35 -6.84 -8.16 -6.91
C LYS A 35 -7.33 -8.87 -8.16
N GLU A 36 -8.53 -9.44 -8.12
CA GLU A 36 -9.11 -10.20 -9.25
C GLU A 36 -9.36 -9.31 -10.48
N SER A 37 -9.54 -8.00 -10.27
CA SER A 37 -9.76 -7.03 -11.33
C SER A 37 -8.48 -6.49 -11.97
N VAL A 38 -7.31 -7.07 -11.64
CA VAL A 38 -6.02 -6.62 -12.15
C VAL A 38 -5.43 -7.68 -13.07
N SER A 39 -5.08 -7.26 -14.29
CA SER A 39 -4.43 -8.13 -15.27
C SER A 39 -3.05 -8.61 -14.79
N LEU A 40 -2.66 -9.80 -15.23
CA LEU A 40 -1.39 -10.44 -14.87
C LEU A 40 -0.17 -9.55 -15.16
N GLU A 41 -0.18 -8.83 -16.28
CA GLU A 41 0.88 -7.88 -16.68
C GLU A 41 1.08 -6.73 -15.68
N HIS A 42 0.06 -6.40 -14.88
CA HIS A 42 0.10 -5.33 -13.89
C HIS A 42 0.24 -5.85 -12.44
N MET A 43 0.42 -7.15 -12.25
CA MET A 43 0.58 -7.76 -10.92
C MET A 43 1.78 -7.27 -10.14
N SER A 44 2.87 -6.94 -10.82
CA SER A 44 4.03 -6.37 -10.15
C SER A 44 3.65 -5.07 -9.44
N SER A 45 2.97 -4.15 -10.13
CA SER A 45 2.53 -2.88 -9.55
C SER A 45 1.47 -3.05 -8.46
N TYR A 46 0.54 -4.00 -8.59
CA TYR A 46 -0.39 -4.33 -7.51
C TYR A 46 0.37 -4.74 -6.23
N LYS A 47 1.31 -5.69 -6.34
CA LYS A 47 2.09 -6.17 -5.19
C LYS A 47 2.89 -5.06 -4.52
N GLN A 48 3.51 -4.19 -5.32
CA GLN A 48 4.23 -3.02 -4.83
C GLN A 48 3.30 -2.07 -4.06
N GLY A 49 2.10 -1.79 -4.58
CA GLY A 49 1.10 -1.00 -3.88
C GLY A 49 0.60 -1.66 -2.60
N HIS A 50 0.40 -2.98 -2.59
CA HIS A 50 -0.01 -3.71 -1.39
C HIS A 50 1.07 -3.63 -0.30
N GLN A 51 2.33 -3.78 -0.66
CA GLN A 51 3.44 -3.62 0.29
C GLN A 51 3.47 -2.21 0.88
N LEU A 52 3.25 -1.18 0.06
CA LEU A 52 3.16 0.21 0.52
C LEU A 52 2.00 0.41 1.50
N GLY A 53 0.82 -0.15 1.21
CA GLY A 53 -0.33 -0.09 2.13
C GLY A 53 -0.03 -0.74 3.48
N THR A 54 0.69 -1.86 3.49
CA THR A 54 1.11 -2.54 4.72
C THR A 54 2.09 -1.69 5.52
N GLU A 55 3.04 -1.03 4.86
CA GLU A 55 3.98 -0.12 5.51
C GLU A 55 3.26 1.07 6.16
N ILE A 56 2.30 1.67 5.47
CA ILE A 56 1.45 2.75 6.01
C ILE A 56 0.70 2.26 7.26
N GLU A 57 0.07 1.09 7.20
CA GLU A 57 -0.66 0.53 8.34
C GLU A 57 0.25 0.32 9.56
N ASN A 58 1.45 -0.22 9.34
CA ASN A 58 2.41 -0.48 10.41
C ASN A 58 2.94 0.81 11.04
N LEU A 59 3.23 1.84 10.22
CA LEU A 59 3.64 3.15 10.73
C LEU A 59 2.53 3.75 11.59
N LEU A 60 1.29 3.76 11.10
CA LEU A 60 0.14 4.29 11.85
C LEU A 60 -0.07 3.56 13.18
N LYS A 61 0.07 2.23 13.23
CA LYS A 61 -0.01 1.44 14.47
C LYS A 61 1.13 1.75 15.45
N GLY A 62 2.34 1.98 14.93
CA GLY A 62 3.48 2.40 15.76
C GLY A 62 3.22 3.75 16.44
N TYR A 63 2.64 4.71 15.70
CA TYR A 63 2.24 6.01 16.23
C TYR A 63 1.11 5.95 17.26
N GLU A 64 0.25 4.91 17.25
CA GLU A 64 -0.81 4.74 18.26
C GLU A 64 -0.28 4.20 19.60
N GLN A 65 0.92 3.64 19.64
CA GLN A 65 1.52 3.04 20.85
C GLN A 65 2.44 4.00 21.63
N ASP A 66 2.81 5.15 21.05
CA ASP A 66 3.65 6.21 21.64
C ASP A 66 2.83 7.41 22.19
#